data_AF-A0A8I0BAE1-F1
#
_entry.id   AF-A0A8I0BAE1-F1
#
_cell.length_a   1.000
_cell.length_b   1.000
_cell.length_c   1.000
_cell.angle_alpha   90.00
_cell.angle_beta   90.00
_cell.angle_gamma   90.00
#
_symmetry.space_group_name_H-M   'P 1'
#
loop_
_entity.id
_entity.type
_entity.pdbx_description
1 polymer ?
#
loop_
_entity_poly.entity_id
_entity_poly.type
_entity_poly.pdbx_seq_one_letter_code
_entity_poly.pdbx_strand_id
1 'polypeptide(L)'
;MPTSKRTTTRKTHASSRKRTRRTTKSRKKGSLSWAERSFGHGYKRVVWIGAIIAAVVYGFVFYKYTVAPYALRWRALYGEVDYPVGYSIHGLDVSHHQGTIDWESVARAKVAGESIEFVIIKATEGKSLFDQNFNENFYQAGQYGLIRGAYHFFSPSVSGDVQARYYMQQVHLEDGDLPPVLDIEQQGGLTSAQLRKEALEWLQLLEKKYGTPPIIYTGLNFKIAHLNTKEFDRYPFWIAHYYAKEVGYKGKWKFWQHTDLGRVEGISTAVDLNIYNGSMYDLRKLTIGHDEAPQETE
;
A
#
# COMPACT_ATOMS: atom_id res chain seq x y z
N MET A 1 60.04 -75.63 37.44
CA MET A 1 61.34 -75.69 38.16
C MET A 1 62.42 -75.17 37.23
N PRO A 2 63.52 -74.51 37.66
CA PRO A 2 63.92 -74.10 39.01
C PRO A 2 64.34 -72.61 39.11
N THR A 3 64.79 -72.29 40.31
CA THR A 3 65.31 -71.07 40.97
C THR A 3 66.53 -70.39 40.33
N SER A 4 66.70 -69.07 40.51
CA SER A 4 67.84 -68.51 41.30
C SER A 4 67.81 -66.98 41.48
N LYS A 5 68.25 -66.61 42.68
CA LYS A 5 68.64 -65.34 43.35
C LYS A 5 69.57 -64.46 42.49
N ARG A 6 69.90 -63.19 42.78
CA ARG A 6 69.50 -62.06 43.66
C ARG A 6 70.65 -61.07 43.47
N THR A 7 70.42 -59.78 43.19
CA THR A 7 71.47 -58.76 43.39
C THR A 7 70.89 -57.48 43.98
N THR A 8 71.55 -57.07 45.05
CA THR A 8 71.28 -55.98 45.97
C THR A 8 71.91 -54.67 45.53
N THR A 9 71.29 -53.52 45.81
CA THR A 9 72.01 -52.33 46.30
C THR A 9 71.09 -51.39 47.08
N ARG A 10 71.69 -50.65 48.01
CA ARG A 10 71.14 -50.10 49.26
C ARG A 10 71.38 -48.59 49.32
N LYS A 11 70.60 -47.93 50.19
CA LYS A 11 70.74 -46.59 50.83
C LYS A 11 69.85 -45.52 50.16
N THR A 12 69.14 -44.65 50.88
CA THR A 12 69.38 -43.98 52.18
C THR A 12 68.07 -43.68 52.95
N HIS A 13 68.19 -43.52 54.26
CA HIS A 13 67.14 -43.12 55.21
C HIS A 13 66.75 -41.64 55.10
N ALA A 14 65.46 -41.33 55.31
CA ALA A 14 65.03 -40.09 55.96
C ALA A 14 63.70 -40.30 56.72
N SER A 15 63.72 -39.99 58.02
CA SER A 15 62.59 -39.95 58.93
C SER A 15 61.71 -38.72 58.65
N SER A 16 60.41 -38.90 58.42
CA SER A 16 59.45 -37.78 58.34
C SER A 16 58.48 -37.80 59.53
N ARG A 17 58.60 -36.79 60.39
CA ARG A 17 57.62 -36.43 61.43
C ARG A 17 56.24 -36.22 60.81
N LYS A 18 55.24 -37.01 61.25
CA LYS A 18 53.82 -36.76 60.95
C LYS A 18 53.36 -35.48 61.64
N ARG A 19 53.05 -34.46 60.86
CA ARG A 19 52.43 -33.20 61.29
C ARG A 19 50.96 -33.25 60.88
N THR A 20 50.06 -33.55 61.82
CA THR A 20 48.61 -33.56 61.61
C THR A 20 48.12 -32.13 61.37
N ARG A 21 47.92 -31.76 60.09
CA ARG A 21 47.28 -30.51 59.70
C ARG A 21 45.76 -30.67 59.88
N ARG A 22 45.22 -30.04 60.93
CA ARG A 22 43.78 -29.83 61.11
C ARG A 22 43.33 -28.83 60.04
N THR A 23 42.73 -29.31 58.94
CA THR A 23 42.14 -28.43 57.93
C THR A 23 40.77 -27.96 58.41
N THR A 24 40.70 -26.74 58.93
CA THR A 24 39.44 -26.01 59.05
C THR A 24 38.91 -25.74 57.64
N LYS A 25 37.85 -26.45 57.24
CA LYS A 25 37.04 -26.08 56.06
C LYS A 25 36.37 -24.74 56.38
N SER A 26 37.00 -23.64 55.99
CA SER A 26 36.33 -22.36 55.85
C SER A 26 35.24 -22.53 54.78
N ARG A 27 33.99 -22.55 55.21
CA ARG A 27 32.82 -22.44 54.34
C ARG A 27 32.87 -21.02 53.75
N LYS A 28 33.51 -20.83 52.59
CA LYS A 28 33.35 -19.61 51.80
C LYS A 28 31.86 -19.50 51.48
N LYS A 29 31.12 -18.68 52.24
CA LYS A 29 29.82 -18.17 51.80
C LYS A 29 30.10 -17.45 50.49
N GLY A 30 29.72 -18.05 49.37
CA GLY A 30 29.76 -17.38 48.07
C GLY A 30 29.04 -16.05 48.25
N SER A 31 29.71 -14.95 47.93
CA SER A 31 29.09 -13.64 48.01
C SER A 31 27.91 -13.63 47.06
N LEU A 32 26.70 -13.57 47.61
CA LEU A 32 25.48 -13.35 46.84
C LEU A 32 25.72 -12.21 45.85
N SER A 33 25.36 -12.43 44.59
CA SER A 33 25.39 -11.39 43.55
C SER A 33 24.68 -10.14 44.07
N TRP A 34 25.07 -8.94 43.62
CA TRP A 34 24.38 -7.69 44.00
C TRP A 34 22.84 -7.84 43.88
N ALA A 35 22.36 -8.51 42.83
CA ALA A 35 20.94 -8.77 42.61
C ALA A 35 20.31 -9.72 43.64
N GLU A 36 21.06 -10.72 44.12
CA GLU A 36 20.62 -11.64 45.19
C GLU A 36 20.56 -10.95 46.56
N ARG A 37 21.40 -9.92 46.79
CA ARG A 37 21.38 -9.11 48.02
C ARG A 37 20.25 -8.09 48.03
N SER A 38 19.94 -7.50 46.88
CA SER A 38 18.94 -6.44 46.78
C SER A 38 17.50 -6.95 46.66
N PHE A 39 17.28 -8.15 46.11
CA PHE A 39 15.93 -8.62 45.77
C PHE A 39 15.58 -10.04 46.29
N GLY A 40 16.46 -10.66 47.08
CA GLY A 40 16.24 -12.00 47.67
C GLY A 40 16.29 -13.16 46.66
N HIS A 41 16.19 -14.42 47.11
CA HIS A 41 16.34 -15.61 46.24
C HIS A 41 15.24 -15.76 45.16
N GLY A 42 14.13 -15.04 45.26
CA GLY A 42 13.02 -15.04 44.30
C GLY A 42 13.21 -14.11 43.10
N TYR A 43 14.23 -13.24 43.10
CA TYR A 43 14.42 -12.21 42.07
C TYR A 43 14.58 -12.79 40.66
N LYS A 44 15.18 -13.98 40.53
CA LYS A 44 15.31 -14.66 39.23
C LYS A 44 13.92 -14.95 38.64
N ARG A 45 12.94 -15.36 39.46
CA ARG A 45 11.55 -15.59 38.99
C ARG A 45 10.88 -14.28 38.56
N VAL A 46 11.07 -13.20 39.31
CA VAL A 46 10.52 -11.87 38.97
C VAL A 46 11.12 -11.34 37.68
N VAL A 47 12.44 -11.49 37.48
CA VAL A 47 13.14 -11.10 36.25
C VAL A 47 12.67 -11.94 35.07
N TRP A 48 12.51 -13.26 35.24
CA TRP A 48 12.00 -14.14 34.18
C TRP A 48 10.54 -13.81 33.81
N ILE A 49 9.67 -13.57 34.80
CA ILE A 49 8.29 -13.14 34.56
C ILE A 49 8.27 -11.79 33.85
N GLY A 50 9.08 -10.83 34.29
CA GLY A 50 9.21 -9.53 33.63
C GLY A 50 9.69 -9.64 32.18
N ALA A 51 10.66 -10.51 31.90
CA ALA A 51 11.14 -10.76 30.54
C ALA A 51 10.08 -11.40 29.64
N ILE A 52 9.29 -12.35 30.18
CA ILE A 52 8.16 -12.96 29.45
C ILE A 52 7.09 -11.91 29.16
N ILE A 53 6.70 -11.09 30.14
CA ILE A 53 5.73 -10.00 29.94
C ILE A 53 6.25 -9.04 28.88
N ALA A 54 7.52 -8.62 28.96
CA ALA A 54 8.12 -7.75 27.96
C ALA A 54 8.13 -8.39 26.55
N ALA A 55 8.41 -9.69 26.44
CA ALA A 55 8.36 -10.42 25.17
C ALA A 55 6.93 -10.53 24.61
N VAL A 56 5.92 -10.75 25.46
CA VAL A 56 4.51 -10.78 25.05
C VAL A 56 4.05 -9.39 24.60
N VAL A 57 4.39 -8.34 25.36
CA VAL A 57 4.08 -6.96 24.99
C VAL A 57 4.78 -6.59 23.68
N TYR A 58 6.06 -6.93 23.53
CA TYR A 58 6.80 -6.73 22.28
C TYR A 58 6.14 -7.48 21.13
N GLY A 59 5.81 -8.75 21.30
CA GLY A 59 5.13 -9.57 20.29
C GLY A 59 3.76 -8.98 19.90
N PHE A 60 2.99 -8.48 20.86
CA PHE A 60 1.72 -7.81 20.60
C PHE A 60 1.91 -6.49 19.83
N VAL A 61 2.86 -5.65 20.24
CA VAL A 61 3.19 -4.39 19.56
C VAL A 61 3.70 -4.67 18.14
N PHE A 62 4.62 -5.61 17.98
CA PHE A 62 5.13 -6.04 16.68
C PHE A 62 4.00 -6.57 15.79
N TYR A 63 3.15 -7.46 16.31
CA TYR A 63 2.00 -7.95 15.55
C TYR A 63 1.09 -6.79 15.13
N LYS A 64 0.71 -5.91 16.06
CA LYS A 64 -0.23 -4.80 15.81
C LYS A 64 0.28 -3.79 14.79
N TYR A 65 1.57 -3.46 14.82
CA TYR A 65 2.13 -2.40 13.97
C TYR A 65 2.91 -2.91 12.75
N THR A 66 3.25 -4.20 12.69
CA THR A 66 4.07 -4.77 11.61
C THR A 66 3.41 -5.93 10.88
N VAL A 67 2.53 -6.71 11.52
CA VAL A 67 1.89 -7.88 10.87
C VAL A 67 0.45 -7.57 10.47
N ALA A 68 -0.38 -7.14 11.43
CA ALA A 68 -1.80 -6.89 11.25
C ALA A 68 -2.13 -5.90 10.10
N PRO A 69 -1.39 -4.78 9.91
CA PRO A 69 -1.67 -3.84 8.82
C PRO A 69 -1.48 -4.45 7.43
N TYR A 70 -0.63 -5.48 7.31
CA TYR A 70 -0.31 -6.13 6.04
C TYR A 70 -1.07 -7.44 5.85
N ALA A 71 -1.83 -7.90 6.84
CA ALA A 71 -2.51 -9.20 6.78
C ALA A 71 -3.46 -9.29 5.57
N LEU A 72 -4.18 -8.21 5.25
CA LEU A 72 -5.05 -8.16 4.07
C LEU A 72 -4.27 -8.23 2.75
N ARG A 73 -3.07 -7.60 2.68
CA ARG A 73 -2.16 -7.75 1.53
C ARG A 73 -1.66 -9.18 1.39
N TRP A 74 -1.26 -9.81 2.49
CA TRP A 74 -0.81 -11.22 2.48
C TRP A 74 -1.93 -12.14 1.97
N ARG A 75 -3.16 -11.96 2.43
CA ARG A 75 -4.32 -12.72 1.95
C ARG A 75 -4.55 -12.53 0.45
N ALA A 76 -4.51 -11.29 -0.03
CA ALA A 76 -4.63 -10.98 -1.46
C ALA A 76 -3.54 -11.65 -2.31
N LEU A 77 -2.28 -11.65 -1.84
CA LEU A 77 -1.17 -12.35 -2.52
C LEU A 77 -1.41 -13.86 -2.67
N TYR A 78 -2.11 -14.48 -1.72
CA TYR A 78 -2.46 -15.91 -1.75
C TYR A 78 -3.84 -16.18 -2.37
N GLY A 79 -4.45 -15.20 -3.05
CA GLY A 79 -5.70 -15.37 -3.81
C GLY A 79 -6.98 -15.15 -3.01
N GLU A 80 -6.89 -14.68 -1.76
CA GLU A 80 -8.04 -14.26 -0.94
C GLU A 80 -8.14 -12.73 -0.92
N VAL A 81 -8.47 -12.12 -2.06
CA VAL A 81 -8.73 -10.68 -2.13
C VAL A 81 -10.04 -10.40 -1.38
N ASP A 82 -9.95 -9.62 -0.30
CA ASP A 82 -11.12 -9.17 0.47
C ASP A 82 -11.72 -7.94 -0.22
N TYR A 83 -12.87 -8.12 -0.88
CA TYR A 83 -13.55 -7.05 -1.60
C TYR A 83 -14.40 -6.20 -0.65
N PRO A 84 -14.36 -4.86 -0.76
CA PRO A 84 -15.20 -4.01 0.07
C PRO A 84 -16.69 -4.27 -0.19
N VAL A 85 -17.46 -4.39 0.90
CA VAL A 85 -18.91 -4.61 0.84
C VAL A 85 -19.68 -3.30 0.89
N GLY A 86 -20.89 -3.27 0.31
CA GLY A 86 -21.79 -2.12 0.37
C GLY A 86 -21.64 -1.14 -0.80
N TYR A 87 -20.89 -1.51 -1.84
CA TYR A 87 -20.77 -0.74 -3.08
C TYR A 87 -21.14 -1.59 -4.27
N SER A 88 -22.00 -1.05 -5.13
CA SER A 88 -22.55 -1.77 -6.28
C SER A 88 -21.88 -1.42 -7.62
N ILE A 89 -21.02 -0.40 -7.65
CA ILE A 89 -20.41 0.10 -8.89
C ILE A 89 -18.91 -0.13 -8.82
N HIS A 90 -18.46 -1.06 -9.65
CA HIS A 90 -17.08 -1.49 -9.73
C HIS A 90 -16.47 -1.06 -11.06
N GLY A 91 -15.16 -0.90 -11.05
CA GLY A 91 -14.39 -0.55 -12.22
C GLY A 91 -12.95 -1.02 -12.08
N LEU A 92 -12.17 -0.73 -13.10
CA LEU A 92 -10.74 -1.03 -13.15
C LEU A 92 -9.97 0.16 -13.67
N ASP A 93 -8.67 0.14 -13.45
CA ASP A 93 -7.75 1.01 -14.16
C ASP A 93 -6.60 0.21 -14.76
N VAL A 94 -6.18 0.62 -15.96
CA VAL A 94 -5.24 -0.15 -16.78
C VAL A 94 -4.27 0.75 -17.51
N SER A 95 -3.15 0.15 -17.89
CA SER A 95 -2.12 0.74 -18.75
C SER A 95 -1.59 -0.33 -19.71
N HIS A 96 -0.54 -0.01 -20.46
CA HIS A 96 0.21 -1.01 -21.22
C HIS A 96 0.71 -2.21 -20.36
N HIS A 97 0.81 -2.07 -19.03
CA HIS A 97 1.22 -3.17 -18.14
C HIS A 97 0.25 -4.35 -18.13
N GLN A 98 -1.03 -4.12 -18.42
CA GLN A 98 -2.04 -5.19 -18.52
C GLN A 98 -2.01 -5.91 -19.87
N GLY A 99 -1.18 -5.46 -20.82
CA GLY A 99 -1.03 -6.10 -22.12
C GLY A 99 -2.29 -5.99 -22.99
N THR A 100 -2.56 -7.05 -23.75
CA THR A 100 -3.78 -7.20 -24.54
C THR A 100 -4.95 -7.61 -23.64
N ILE A 101 -6.04 -6.85 -23.71
CA ILE A 101 -7.24 -7.07 -22.90
C ILE A 101 -8.36 -7.57 -23.80
N ASP A 102 -9.01 -8.66 -23.40
CA ASP A 102 -10.27 -9.08 -24.01
C ASP A 102 -11.42 -8.32 -23.35
N TRP A 103 -11.80 -7.20 -23.99
CA TRP A 103 -12.82 -6.29 -23.48
C TRP A 103 -14.24 -6.87 -23.48
N GLU A 104 -14.53 -7.85 -24.35
CA GLU A 104 -15.82 -8.54 -24.34
C GLU A 104 -15.97 -9.37 -23.05
N SER A 105 -14.90 -10.06 -22.66
CA SER A 105 -14.85 -10.79 -21.40
C SER A 105 -14.89 -9.85 -20.19
N VAL A 106 -14.14 -8.74 -20.22
CA VAL A 106 -14.17 -7.73 -19.14
C VAL A 106 -15.57 -7.16 -18.93
N ALA A 107 -16.28 -6.80 -20.01
CA ALA A 107 -17.63 -6.22 -19.91
C ALA A 107 -18.68 -7.19 -19.34
N ARG A 108 -18.41 -8.51 -19.38
CA ARG A 108 -19.25 -9.54 -18.77
C ARG A 108 -18.74 -10.01 -17.41
N ALA A 109 -17.53 -9.65 -17.05
CA ALA A 109 -16.90 -10.08 -15.82
C ALA A 109 -17.61 -9.48 -14.60
N LYS A 110 -17.51 -10.21 -13.49
CA LYS A 110 -18.05 -9.77 -12.21
C LYS A 110 -16.97 -9.78 -11.15
N VAL A 111 -16.95 -8.72 -10.35
CA VAL A 111 -16.10 -8.58 -9.16
C VAL A 111 -17.01 -8.50 -7.96
N ALA A 112 -16.80 -9.38 -6.97
CA ALA A 112 -17.66 -9.48 -5.79
C ALA A 112 -19.17 -9.65 -6.09
N GLY A 113 -19.52 -10.23 -7.25
CA GLY A 113 -20.91 -10.44 -7.70
C GLY A 113 -21.51 -9.30 -8.52
N GLU A 114 -20.81 -8.16 -8.61
CA GLU A 114 -21.24 -6.96 -9.32
C GLU A 114 -20.53 -6.84 -10.67
N SER A 115 -21.20 -6.23 -11.65
CA SER A 115 -20.63 -5.97 -12.97
C SER A 115 -19.58 -4.86 -12.94
N ILE A 116 -18.70 -4.86 -13.92
CA ILE A 116 -17.74 -3.78 -14.18
C ILE A 116 -18.45 -2.71 -15.00
N GLU A 117 -18.50 -1.49 -14.48
CA GLU A 117 -19.30 -0.39 -15.04
C GLU A 117 -18.43 0.72 -15.64
N PHE A 118 -17.20 0.87 -15.17
CA PHE A 118 -16.28 1.89 -15.64
C PHE A 118 -14.83 1.41 -15.73
N VAL A 119 -14.04 2.11 -16.53
CA VAL A 119 -12.60 1.91 -16.62
C VAL A 119 -11.85 3.22 -16.79
N ILE A 120 -10.71 3.37 -16.10
CA ILE A 120 -9.83 4.54 -16.23
C ILE A 120 -8.50 4.09 -16.83
N ILE A 121 -8.11 4.65 -17.98
CA ILE A 121 -7.03 4.11 -18.82
C ILE A 121 -5.87 5.10 -18.86
N LYS A 122 -4.63 4.61 -18.68
CA LYS A 122 -3.43 5.45 -18.79
C LYS A 122 -3.35 6.01 -20.20
N ALA A 123 -3.24 7.33 -20.31
CA ALA A 123 -3.08 7.98 -21.60
C ALA A 123 -1.68 8.56 -21.76
N THR A 124 -1.26 9.40 -20.81
CA THR A 124 -0.03 10.17 -20.94
C THR A 124 0.72 10.26 -19.63
N GLU A 125 2.01 10.56 -19.71
CA GLU A 125 2.88 10.78 -18.57
C GLU A 125 3.87 11.91 -18.86
N GLY A 126 3.97 12.85 -17.92
CA GLY A 126 4.85 14.00 -18.04
C GLY A 126 4.61 14.79 -19.34
N LYS A 127 5.68 15.08 -20.08
CA LYS A 127 5.61 15.95 -21.27
C LYS A 127 5.63 15.21 -22.62
N SER A 128 5.80 13.89 -22.63
CA SER A 128 6.13 13.19 -23.89
C SER A 128 5.85 11.69 -23.92
N LEU A 129 5.46 11.07 -22.80
CA LEU A 129 5.17 9.64 -22.80
C LEU A 129 3.69 9.43 -23.09
N PHE A 130 3.39 8.67 -24.13
CA PHE A 130 2.04 8.23 -24.48
C PHE A 130 1.97 6.72 -24.28
N ASP A 131 0.93 6.25 -23.59
CA ASP A 131 0.75 4.83 -23.35
C ASP A 131 0.40 4.13 -24.68
N GLN A 132 1.18 3.11 -25.02
CA GLN A 132 1.11 2.45 -26.33
C GLN A 132 -0.23 1.74 -26.57
N ASN A 133 -0.92 1.35 -25.48
CA ASN A 133 -2.19 0.63 -25.56
C ASN A 133 -3.40 1.56 -25.37
N PHE A 134 -3.19 2.87 -25.11
CA PHE A 134 -4.28 3.79 -24.79
C PHE A 134 -5.39 3.79 -25.85
N ASN A 135 -5.04 4.00 -27.12
CA ASN A 135 -6.04 4.14 -28.18
C ASN A 135 -6.89 2.87 -28.35
N GLU A 136 -6.25 1.70 -28.34
CA GLU A 136 -6.96 0.42 -28.47
C GLU A 136 -7.86 0.17 -27.24
N ASN A 137 -7.30 0.31 -26.04
CA ASN A 137 -8.04 0.12 -24.80
C ASN A 137 -9.22 1.09 -24.68
N PHE A 138 -9.00 2.37 -24.96
CA PHE A 138 -10.01 3.42 -24.81
C PHE A 138 -11.14 3.27 -25.82
N TYR A 139 -10.81 2.92 -27.07
CA TYR A 139 -11.82 2.63 -28.08
C TYR A 139 -12.63 1.37 -27.74
N GLN A 140 -11.96 0.24 -27.47
CA GLN A 140 -12.64 -1.02 -27.22
C GLN A 140 -13.50 -0.99 -25.95
N ALA A 141 -13.00 -0.41 -24.85
CA ALA A 141 -13.80 -0.24 -23.63
C ALA A 141 -15.13 0.46 -23.89
N GLY A 142 -15.11 1.54 -24.69
CA GLY A 142 -16.32 2.26 -25.09
C GLY A 142 -17.24 1.43 -26.00
N GLN A 143 -16.68 0.66 -26.95
CA GLN A 143 -17.47 -0.23 -27.81
C GLN A 143 -18.24 -1.31 -27.02
N TYR A 144 -17.69 -1.78 -25.90
CA TYR A 144 -18.34 -2.74 -25.01
C TYR A 144 -19.17 -2.08 -23.89
N GLY A 145 -19.43 -0.77 -23.99
CA GLY A 145 -20.40 -0.06 -23.15
C GLY A 145 -19.89 0.35 -21.76
N LEU A 146 -18.59 0.27 -21.50
CA LEU A 146 -18.01 0.75 -20.24
C LEU A 146 -17.91 2.28 -20.23
N ILE A 147 -18.22 2.90 -19.10
CA ILE A 147 -17.93 4.32 -18.88
C ILE A 147 -16.40 4.46 -18.78
N ARG A 148 -15.79 5.13 -19.75
CA ARG A 148 -14.33 5.20 -19.88
C ARG A 148 -13.79 6.55 -19.41
N GLY A 149 -12.60 6.54 -18.82
CA GLY A 149 -11.83 7.72 -18.45
C GLY A 149 -10.38 7.60 -18.86
N ALA A 150 -9.67 8.73 -18.94
CA ALA A 150 -8.27 8.75 -19.34
C ALA A 150 -7.43 9.50 -18.31
N TYR A 151 -6.37 8.88 -17.80
CA TYR A 151 -5.51 9.49 -16.78
C TYR A 151 -4.14 9.95 -17.30
N HIS A 152 -3.64 11.00 -16.66
CA HIS A 152 -2.32 11.57 -16.85
C HIS A 152 -1.45 11.29 -15.61
N PHE A 153 -0.35 10.57 -15.77
CA PHE A 153 0.61 10.38 -14.69
C PHE A 153 1.51 11.62 -14.55
N PHE A 154 1.37 12.32 -13.43
CA PHE A 154 2.01 13.60 -13.17
C PHE A 154 3.50 13.42 -12.85
N SER A 155 4.34 14.19 -13.55
CA SER A 155 5.78 14.28 -13.31
C SER A 155 6.13 15.60 -12.60
N PRO A 156 6.57 15.58 -11.32
CA PRO A 156 6.92 16.79 -10.58
C PRO A 156 8.09 17.61 -11.12
N SER A 157 8.85 17.04 -12.06
CA SER A 157 9.96 17.72 -12.76
C SER A 157 9.51 18.57 -13.96
N VAL A 158 8.21 18.56 -14.28
CA VAL A 158 7.62 19.25 -15.44
C VAL A 158 6.52 20.19 -14.94
N SER A 159 6.38 21.37 -15.54
CA SER A 159 5.29 22.30 -15.18
C SER A 159 3.91 21.71 -15.47
N GLY A 160 2.91 22.17 -14.72
CA GLY A 160 1.51 21.75 -14.90
C GLY A 160 0.98 22.09 -16.29
N ASP A 161 1.33 23.27 -16.81
CA ASP A 161 0.84 23.74 -18.12
C ASP A 161 1.36 22.88 -19.30
N VAL A 162 2.64 22.48 -19.27
CA VAL A 162 3.24 21.65 -20.31
C VAL A 162 2.59 20.27 -20.33
N GLN A 163 2.39 19.68 -19.15
CA GLN A 163 1.71 18.40 -18.99
C GLN A 163 0.25 18.46 -19.45
N ALA A 164 -0.45 19.54 -19.12
CA ALA A 164 -1.83 19.76 -19.52
C ALA A 164 -1.95 19.87 -21.05
N ARG A 165 -1.11 20.68 -21.69
CA ARG A 165 -1.09 20.80 -23.16
C ARG A 165 -0.78 19.47 -23.83
N TYR A 166 0.16 18.72 -23.29
CA TYR A 166 0.51 17.41 -23.82
C TYR A 166 -0.67 16.42 -23.72
N TYR A 167 -1.33 16.32 -22.55
CA TYR A 167 -2.55 15.54 -22.41
C TYR A 167 -3.62 15.98 -23.42
N MET A 168 -3.87 17.28 -23.53
CA MET A 168 -4.90 17.82 -24.42
C MET A 168 -4.60 17.62 -25.91
N GLN A 169 -3.34 17.39 -26.28
CA GLN A 169 -2.92 17.07 -27.65
C GLN A 169 -3.14 15.60 -27.98
N GLN A 170 -2.93 14.70 -27.01
CA GLN A 170 -3.04 13.26 -27.23
C GLN A 170 -4.46 12.72 -26.97
N VAL A 171 -5.17 13.31 -26.00
CA VAL A 171 -6.45 12.80 -25.50
C VAL A 171 -7.59 13.71 -25.93
N HIS A 172 -8.60 13.08 -26.53
CA HIS A 172 -9.85 13.70 -26.96
C HIS A 172 -10.97 12.92 -26.29
N LEU A 173 -11.56 13.50 -25.24
CA LEU A 173 -12.71 12.94 -24.56
C LEU A 173 -14.00 13.47 -25.18
N GLU A 174 -15.02 12.64 -25.17
CA GLU A 174 -16.34 12.90 -25.73
C GLU A 174 -17.43 12.85 -24.64
N ASP A 175 -18.65 13.23 -24.99
CA ASP A 175 -19.78 13.15 -24.07
C ASP A 175 -20.00 11.70 -23.61
N GLY A 176 -20.21 11.53 -22.30
CA GLY A 176 -20.30 10.21 -21.67
C GLY A 176 -18.97 9.65 -21.16
N ASP A 177 -17.83 10.24 -21.51
CA ASP A 177 -16.54 9.89 -20.90
C ASP A 177 -16.40 10.54 -19.51
N LEU A 178 -15.65 9.90 -18.61
CA LEU A 178 -15.28 10.52 -17.34
C LEU A 178 -14.43 11.78 -17.57
N PRO A 179 -14.48 12.77 -16.65
CA PRO A 179 -13.57 13.90 -16.65
C PRO A 179 -12.10 13.45 -16.72
N PRO A 180 -11.19 14.30 -17.23
CA PRO A 180 -9.77 14.03 -17.20
C PRO A 180 -9.32 13.63 -15.79
N VAL A 181 -8.44 12.65 -15.68
CA VAL A 181 -7.92 12.20 -14.39
C VAL A 181 -6.46 12.64 -14.25
N LEU A 182 -6.13 13.37 -13.19
CA LEU A 182 -4.76 13.68 -12.81
C LEU A 182 -4.29 12.68 -11.76
N ASP A 183 -3.32 11.85 -12.12
CA ASP A 183 -2.65 10.92 -11.23
C ASP A 183 -1.41 11.61 -10.61
N ILE A 184 -1.44 11.83 -9.29
CA ILE A 184 -0.38 12.50 -8.55
C ILE A 184 0.02 11.72 -7.30
N GLU A 185 1.14 11.01 -7.38
CA GLU A 185 1.59 10.09 -6.32
C GLU A 185 2.88 10.51 -5.61
N GLN A 186 3.64 11.43 -6.19
CA GLN A 186 4.96 11.80 -5.69
C GLN A 186 5.19 13.32 -5.75
N GLN A 187 5.91 13.82 -4.76
CA GLN A 187 6.28 15.24 -4.65
C GLN A 187 7.55 15.54 -5.47
N GLY A 188 8.40 14.53 -5.70
CA GLY A 188 9.71 14.72 -6.32
C GLY A 188 10.56 15.73 -5.54
N GLY A 189 11.22 16.65 -6.26
CA GLY A 189 12.04 17.72 -5.68
C GLY A 189 11.28 18.99 -5.31
N LEU A 190 9.95 19.04 -5.50
CA LEU A 190 9.14 20.22 -5.20
C LEU A 190 8.88 20.34 -3.70
N THR A 191 8.47 21.51 -3.22
CA THR A 191 7.75 21.65 -1.95
C THR A 191 6.26 21.34 -2.14
N SER A 192 5.52 21.04 -1.07
CA SER A 192 4.05 20.82 -1.19
C SER A 192 3.33 22.02 -1.82
N ALA A 193 3.79 23.25 -1.57
CA ALA A 193 3.20 24.45 -2.17
C ALA A 193 3.46 24.53 -3.68
N GLN A 194 4.67 24.22 -4.14
CA GLN A 194 5.00 24.16 -5.56
C GLN A 194 4.23 23.03 -6.25
N LEU A 195 4.20 21.84 -5.66
CA LEU A 195 3.43 20.71 -6.18
C LEU A 195 1.95 21.09 -6.39
N ARG A 196 1.31 21.66 -5.37
CA ARG A 196 -0.09 22.11 -5.45
C ARG A 196 -0.30 23.15 -6.54
N LYS A 197 0.63 24.10 -6.68
CA LYS A 197 0.57 25.13 -7.73
C LYS A 197 0.56 24.48 -9.12
N GLU A 198 1.50 23.59 -9.40
CA GLU A 198 1.62 22.93 -10.71
C GLU A 198 0.43 21.99 -10.98
N ALA A 199 -0.05 21.26 -9.96
CA ALA A 199 -1.24 20.43 -10.07
C ALA A 199 -2.50 21.27 -10.36
N LEU A 200 -2.70 22.39 -9.66
CA LEU A 200 -3.84 23.29 -9.89
C LEU A 200 -3.81 23.89 -11.29
N GLU A 201 -2.65 24.25 -11.81
CA GLU A 201 -2.52 24.77 -13.18
C GLU A 201 -2.97 23.72 -14.20
N TRP A 202 -2.58 22.46 -14.02
CA TRP A 202 -3.08 21.37 -14.84
C TRP A 202 -4.60 21.23 -14.74
N LEU A 203 -5.13 21.13 -13.52
CA LEU A 203 -6.57 20.92 -13.27
C LEU A 203 -7.43 22.03 -13.89
N GLN A 204 -7.02 23.28 -13.72
CA GLN A 204 -7.75 24.44 -14.25
C GLN A 204 -7.76 24.50 -15.78
N LEU A 205 -6.64 24.14 -16.43
CA LEU A 205 -6.58 24.09 -17.89
C LEU A 205 -7.50 23.02 -18.46
N LEU A 206 -7.56 21.85 -17.81
CA LEU A 206 -8.39 20.73 -18.24
C LEU A 206 -9.88 20.97 -17.94
N GLU A 207 -10.20 21.54 -16.77
CA GLU A 207 -11.56 21.99 -16.44
C GLU A 207 -12.06 22.99 -17.48
N LYS A 208 -11.21 23.94 -17.89
CA LYS A 208 -11.55 24.91 -18.94
C LYS A 208 -11.79 24.26 -20.30
N LYS A 209 -11.05 23.20 -20.66
CA LYS A 209 -11.22 22.51 -21.95
C LYS A 209 -12.51 21.68 -21.99
N TYR A 210 -12.81 20.96 -20.91
CA TYR A 210 -13.87 19.95 -20.90
C TYR A 210 -15.15 20.38 -20.16
N GLY A 211 -15.16 21.55 -19.53
CA GLY A 211 -16.35 22.11 -18.85
C GLY A 211 -16.71 21.43 -17.52
N THR A 212 -15.97 20.40 -17.11
CA THR A 212 -16.22 19.63 -15.89
C THR A 212 -14.94 19.52 -15.04
N PRO A 213 -15.03 19.55 -13.69
CA PRO A 213 -13.87 19.40 -12.81
C PRO A 213 -13.16 18.05 -13.01
N PRO A 214 -11.85 18.03 -13.33
CA PRO A 214 -11.06 16.80 -13.41
C PRO A 214 -11.07 15.99 -12.10
N ILE A 215 -10.88 14.68 -12.23
CA ILE A 215 -10.70 13.76 -11.09
C ILE A 215 -9.23 13.77 -10.65
N ILE A 216 -8.99 13.71 -9.35
CA ILE A 216 -7.62 13.61 -8.80
C ILE A 216 -7.42 12.22 -8.21
N TYR A 217 -6.50 11.47 -8.79
CA TYR A 217 -6.00 10.24 -8.22
C TYR A 217 -4.77 10.48 -7.34
N THR A 218 -4.74 9.85 -6.17
CA THR A 218 -3.61 9.90 -5.24
C THR A 218 -3.73 8.83 -4.17
N GLY A 219 -2.60 8.35 -3.64
CA GLY A 219 -2.56 7.57 -2.41
C GLY A 219 -3.08 8.36 -1.19
N LEU A 220 -3.75 7.68 -0.26
CA LEU A 220 -4.35 8.27 0.95
C LEU A 220 -3.36 9.13 1.75
N ASN A 221 -2.17 8.61 2.02
CA ASN A 221 -1.16 9.31 2.82
C ASN A 221 -0.64 10.55 2.10
N PHE A 222 -0.43 10.46 0.79
CA PHE A 222 0.02 11.57 -0.04
C PHE A 222 -1.03 12.69 -0.07
N LYS A 223 -2.31 12.31 -0.21
CA LYS A 223 -3.44 13.23 -0.16
C LYS A 223 -3.51 13.99 1.15
N ILE A 224 -3.33 13.32 2.29
CA ILE A 224 -3.33 13.94 3.62
C ILE A 224 -2.13 14.89 3.77
N ALA A 225 -0.95 14.49 3.32
CA ALA A 225 0.29 15.25 3.50
C ALA A 225 0.39 16.48 2.60
N HIS A 226 -0.10 16.40 1.34
CA HIS A 226 0.20 17.41 0.32
C HIS A 226 -1.04 18.11 -0.25
N LEU A 227 -2.18 17.44 -0.33
CA LEU A 227 -3.37 17.88 -1.08
C LEU A 227 -4.60 18.16 -0.21
N ASN A 228 -4.46 18.15 1.12
CA ASN A 228 -5.57 18.42 2.05
C ASN A 228 -5.76 19.93 2.31
N THR A 229 -5.96 20.69 1.24
CA THR A 229 -6.18 22.15 1.27
C THR A 229 -7.46 22.52 0.50
N LYS A 230 -8.07 23.65 0.87
CA LYS A 230 -9.39 24.09 0.36
C LYS A 230 -9.46 24.20 -1.16
N GLU A 231 -8.36 24.56 -1.81
CA GLU A 231 -8.26 24.66 -3.28
C GLU A 231 -8.57 23.33 -3.99
N PHE A 232 -8.40 22.19 -3.32
CA PHE A 232 -8.69 20.86 -3.89
C PHE A 232 -10.06 20.29 -3.51
N ASP A 233 -10.76 20.87 -2.52
CA ASP A 233 -12.03 20.33 -1.98
C ASP A 233 -13.16 20.28 -3.02
N ARG A 234 -13.03 21.03 -4.12
CA ARG A 234 -13.99 21.05 -5.22
C ARG A 234 -13.84 19.91 -6.23
N TYR A 235 -12.68 19.25 -6.28
CA TYR A 235 -12.42 18.19 -7.26
C TYR A 235 -12.85 16.82 -6.70
N PRO A 236 -13.40 15.94 -7.54
CA PRO A 236 -13.65 14.56 -7.16
C PRO A 236 -12.32 13.82 -6.93
N PHE A 237 -12.19 13.18 -5.77
CA PHE A 237 -11.01 12.38 -5.43
C PHE A 237 -11.21 10.90 -5.74
N TRP A 238 -10.23 10.31 -6.40
CA TRP A 238 -9.98 8.89 -6.50
C TRP A 238 -8.83 8.52 -5.56
N ILE A 239 -9.11 7.80 -4.49
CA ILE A 239 -8.13 7.52 -3.44
C ILE A 239 -7.62 6.10 -3.55
N ALA A 240 -6.30 5.92 -3.67
CA ALA A 240 -5.67 4.63 -3.46
C ALA A 240 -5.50 4.38 -1.95
N HIS A 241 -6.17 3.34 -1.47
CA HIS A 241 -6.06 2.86 -0.09
C HIS A 241 -6.25 1.35 -0.07
N TYR A 242 -5.17 0.63 -0.38
CA TYR A 242 -5.24 -0.80 -0.58
C TYR A 242 -5.45 -1.58 0.71
N TYR A 243 -6.09 -2.73 0.56
CA TYR A 243 -6.17 -3.74 1.62
C TYR A 243 -6.76 -3.17 2.91
N ALA A 244 -7.78 -2.33 2.76
CA ALA A 244 -8.53 -1.72 3.85
C ALA A 244 -10.02 -2.05 3.68
N LYS A 245 -10.75 -2.12 4.79
CA LYS A 245 -12.20 -2.33 4.76
C LYS A 245 -12.99 -1.08 4.38
N GLU A 246 -12.40 0.09 4.66
CA GLU A 246 -12.97 1.39 4.39
C GLU A 246 -11.85 2.39 4.04
N VAL A 247 -12.22 3.44 3.31
CA VAL A 247 -11.30 4.55 3.02
C VAL A 247 -11.04 5.33 4.32
N GLY A 248 -9.78 5.44 4.71
CA GLY A 248 -9.38 6.14 5.93
C GLY A 248 -9.52 7.68 5.87
N TYR A 249 -9.89 8.23 4.71
CA TYR A 249 -10.10 9.66 4.51
C TYR A 249 -11.48 10.09 4.99
N LYS A 250 -11.54 11.16 5.79
CA LYS A 250 -12.79 11.69 6.36
C LYS A 250 -13.50 12.75 5.49
N GLY A 251 -12.83 13.27 4.46
CA GLY A 251 -13.44 14.19 3.52
C GLY A 251 -14.16 13.46 2.38
N LYS A 252 -14.64 14.22 1.39
CA LYS A 252 -15.33 13.68 0.23
C LYS A 252 -14.36 12.95 -0.69
N TRP A 253 -14.78 11.80 -1.19
CA TRP A 253 -14.10 11.03 -2.23
C TRP A 253 -15.17 10.36 -3.09
N LYS A 254 -14.82 10.06 -4.34
CA LYS A 254 -15.73 9.51 -5.36
C LYS A 254 -15.29 8.15 -5.85
N PHE A 255 -14.00 7.90 -5.94
CA PHE A 255 -13.48 6.60 -6.32
C PHE A 255 -12.51 6.08 -5.28
N TRP A 256 -12.43 4.76 -5.15
CA TRP A 256 -11.49 4.09 -4.27
C TRP A 256 -10.83 2.92 -5.00
N GLN A 257 -9.51 3.02 -5.20
CA GLN A 257 -8.70 1.89 -5.62
C GLN A 257 -8.36 1.07 -4.37
N HIS A 258 -8.95 -0.11 -4.28
CA HIS A 258 -8.91 -0.92 -3.05
C HIS A 258 -7.93 -2.09 -3.13
N THR A 259 -7.46 -2.45 -4.33
CA THR A 259 -6.44 -3.48 -4.54
C THR A 259 -5.77 -3.35 -5.89
N ASP A 260 -4.49 -3.69 -5.93
CA ASP A 260 -3.60 -3.87 -7.10
C ASP A 260 -3.41 -5.34 -7.51
N LEU A 261 -4.14 -6.26 -6.86
CA LEU A 261 -4.05 -7.70 -7.06
C LEU A 261 -5.37 -8.30 -7.53
N GLY A 262 -6.23 -7.48 -8.15
CA GLY A 262 -7.47 -7.93 -8.73
C GLY A 262 -7.25 -8.96 -9.84
N ARG A 263 -8.26 -9.81 -10.05
CA ARG A 263 -8.33 -10.75 -11.17
C ARG A 263 -9.67 -10.56 -11.86
N VAL A 264 -9.61 -10.28 -13.16
CA VAL A 264 -10.77 -10.03 -14.00
C VAL A 264 -10.63 -10.88 -15.25
N GLU A 265 -11.70 -11.56 -15.63
CA GLU A 265 -11.74 -12.33 -16.87
C GLU A 265 -11.45 -11.43 -18.08
N GLY A 266 -10.58 -11.89 -18.97
CA GLY A 266 -10.08 -11.09 -20.11
C GLY A 266 -8.79 -10.32 -19.83
N ILE A 267 -8.28 -10.29 -18.59
CA ILE A 267 -6.98 -9.72 -18.24
C ILE A 267 -6.08 -10.80 -17.64
N SER A 268 -4.92 -11.04 -18.27
CA SER A 268 -4.02 -12.13 -17.87
C SER A 268 -3.15 -11.81 -16.65
N THR A 269 -2.95 -10.53 -16.35
CA THR A 269 -2.15 -10.04 -15.23
C THR A 269 -3.04 -9.69 -14.03
N ALA A 270 -2.41 -9.35 -12.90
CA ALA A 270 -3.09 -8.60 -11.86
C ALA A 270 -3.58 -7.25 -12.44
N VAL A 271 -4.72 -6.78 -11.93
CA VAL A 271 -5.33 -5.50 -12.32
C VAL A 271 -5.82 -4.74 -11.09
N ASP A 272 -5.71 -3.42 -11.19
CA ASP A 272 -6.21 -2.52 -10.18
C ASP A 272 -7.75 -2.47 -10.21
N LEU A 273 -8.36 -2.61 -9.03
CA LEU A 273 -9.82 -2.61 -8.88
C LEU A 273 -10.30 -1.41 -8.08
N ASN A 274 -11.37 -0.85 -8.60
CA ASN A 274 -11.94 0.41 -8.17
C ASN A 274 -13.41 0.27 -7.83
N ILE A 275 -13.84 1.12 -6.91
CA ILE A 275 -15.23 1.30 -6.55
C ILE A 275 -15.62 2.76 -6.74
N TYR A 276 -16.84 3.01 -7.21
CA TYR A 276 -17.45 4.33 -7.17
C TYR A 276 -18.37 4.51 -5.95
N ASN A 277 -18.23 5.65 -5.27
CA ASN A 277 -19.02 6.03 -4.10
C ASN A 277 -20.20 6.93 -4.52
N GLY A 278 -21.28 6.28 -4.92
CA GLY A 278 -22.52 6.92 -5.33
C GLY A 278 -23.42 5.98 -6.12
N SER A 279 -24.50 6.53 -6.68
CA SER A 279 -25.39 5.78 -7.57
C SER A 279 -24.89 5.82 -9.03
N MET A 280 -25.44 4.94 -9.87
CA MET A 280 -25.14 4.94 -11.32
C MET A 280 -25.56 6.27 -11.97
N TYR A 281 -26.64 6.88 -11.46
CA TYR A 281 -27.06 8.21 -11.86
C TYR A 281 -26.01 9.27 -11.53
N ASP A 282 -25.41 9.22 -10.33
CA ASP A 282 -24.35 10.16 -9.96
C ASP A 282 -23.07 9.93 -10.76
N LEU A 283 -22.76 8.68 -11.14
CA LEU A 283 -21.62 8.37 -12.00
C LEU A 283 -21.82 8.96 -13.41
N ARG A 284 -23.00 8.75 -14.00
CA ARG A 284 -23.35 9.34 -15.30
C ARG A 284 -23.37 10.87 -15.27
N LYS A 285 -23.82 11.46 -14.16
CA LYS A 285 -23.71 12.91 -13.96
C LYS A 285 -22.29 13.45 -13.91
N LEU A 286 -21.33 12.61 -13.54
CA LEU A 286 -19.94 13.03 -13.49
C LEU A 286 -19.32 13.13 -14.88
N THR A 287 -19.87 12.43 -15.89
CA THR A 287 -19.30 12.38 -17.24
C THR A 287 -19.41 13.72 -17.96
N ILE A 288 -18.52 13.94 -18.92
CA ILE A 288 -18.55 15.09 -19.82
C ILE A 288 -19.89 15.11 -20.58
N GLY A 289 -20.43 16.31 -20.82
CA GLY A 289 -21.65 16.53 -21.60
C GLY A 289 -22.97 16.31 -20.86
N HIS A 290 -22.97 15.83 -19.61
CA HIS A 290 -24.23 15.52 -18.91
C HIS A 290 -25.05 16.77 -18.52
N ASP A 291 -24.44 17.93 -18.32
CA ASP A 291 -25.13 19.15 -17.90
C ASP A 291 -25.84 19.91 -19.05
N GLU A 292 -25.75 19.43 -20.29
CA GLU A 292 -26.36 20.07 -21.48
C GLU A 292 -27.72 19.50 -21.92
N ALA A 293 -28.37 18.66 -21.11
CA ALA A 293 -29.76 18.28 -21.40
C ALA A 293 -30.67 19.53 -21.38
N PRO A 294 -31.48 19.82 -22.43
CA PRO A 294 -32.27 21.04 -22.48
C PRO A 294 -33.20 21.11 -21.29
N GLN A 295 -33.22 22.25 -20.60
CA GLN A 295 -34.37 22.61 -19.79
C GLN A 295 -35.57 22.64 -20.73
N GLU A 296 -36.49 21.69 -20.57
CA GLU A 296 -37.78 21.71 -21.24
C GLU A 296 -38.41 23.10 -21.01
N THR A 297 -38.53 23.87 -22.08
CA THR A 297 -39.29 25.10 -22.09
C THR A 297 -40.76 24.72 -21.97
N GLU A 298 -41.36 24.93 -20.79
CA GLU A 298 -42.82 25.05 -20.64
C GLU A 298 -43.37 26.27 -21.40
#